data_AF-A0A447JBT4-F1
#
_entry.id   AF-A0A447JBT4-F1
#
_cell.length_a   1.000
_cell.length_b   1.000
_cell.length_c   1.000
_cell.angle_alpha   90.00
_cell.angle_beta   90.00
_cell.angle_gamma   90.00
#
_symmetry.space_group_name_H-M   'P 1'
#
loop_
_entity.id
_entity.type
_entity.pdbx_description
1 polymer ?
#
loop_
_entity_poly.entity_id
_entity_poly.type
_entity_poly.pdbx_seq_one_letter_code
_entity_poly.pdbx_strand_id
1 'polypeptide(L)'
;MIIIVSRWRFPPVPKKVITALAALIQLGPDFRFTTTLETKGNVDNGILKGDVIARFGGDPTLKRQDIRNMVATLKKSGVTQIDGNVLIDTSIFASHDKAPGWPWNDLTQCFSAPPAAAIVDRNCFFCVAFIARKNQTI
;
A
#
# COMPACT_ATOMS: atom_id res chain seq x y z
N MET A 1 -44.29 -26.01 11.85
CA MET A 1 -43.06 -25.47 12.45
C MET A 1 -41.90 -25.79 11.52
N ILE A 2 -41.50 -24.85 10.67
CA ILE A 2 -40.37 -25.05 9.74
C ILE A 2 -39.09 -24.80 10.53
N ILE A 3 -38.36 -25.87 10.82
CA ILE A 3 -37.01 -25.77 11.38
C ILE A 3 -36.12 -25.26 10.25
N ILE A 4 -35.78 -23.96 10.29
CA ILE A 4 -34.74 -23.40 9.43
C ILE A 4 -33.42 -23.97 9.95
N VAL A 5 -32.95 -25.06 9.33
CA VAL A 5 -31.57 -25.52 9.52
C VAL A 5 -30.69 -24.56 8.75
N SER A 6 -30.23 -23.49 9.39
CA SER A 6 -29.25 -22.57 8.83
C SER A 6 -27.90 -23.31 8.72
N ARG A 7 -27.70 -23.99 7.58
CA ARG A 7 -26.46 -24.67 7.25
C ARG A 7 -25.38 -23.61 7.00
N TRP A 8 -24.32 -23.63 7.79
CA TRP A 8 -23.12 -22.83 7.52
C TRP A 8 -22.53 -23.24 6.16
N ARG A 9 -22.67 -22.35 5.18
CA ARG A 9 -21.97 -22.39 3.90
C ARG A 9 -21.09 -21.14 3.86
N PHE A 10 -19.99 -21.20 3.10
CA PHE A 10 -19.34 -19.97 2.66
C PHE A 10 -20.43 -19.02 2.12
N PRO A 11 -20.54 -17.79 2.64
CA PRO A 11 -21.73 -16.98 2.43
C PRO A 11 -21.97 -16.80 0.93
N PRO A 12 -23.23 -16.92 0.47
CA PRO A 12 -23.57 -16.75 -0.94
C PRO A 12 -23.43 -15.29 -1.40
N VAL A 13 -23.41 -14.34 -0.45
CA VAL A 13 -23.16 -12.93 -0.75
C VAL A 13 -21.67 -12.71 -1.00
N PRO A 14 -21.29 -12.01 -2.09
CA PRO A 14 -19.91 -11.62 -2.28
C PRO A 14 -19.49 -10.76 -1.10
N LYS A 15 -18.46 -11.17 -0.36
CA LYS A 15 -17.96 -10.48 0.84
C LYS A 15 -17.73 -8.98 0.60
N LYS A 16 -17.39 -8.60 -0.64
CA LYS A 16 -17.23 -7.21 -1.09
C LYS A 16 -18.48 -6.34 -0.87
N VAL A 17 -19.70 -6.89 -0.97
CA VAL A 17 -20.95 -6.15 -0.75
C VAL A 17 -21.08 -5.73 0.71
N ILE A 18 -20.80 -6.65 1.65
CA ILE A 18 -20.81 -6.36 3.08
C ILE A 18 -19.75 -5.31 3.40
N THR A 19 -18.53 -5.47 2.88
CA THR A 19 -17.43 -4.52 3.09
C THR A 19 -17.76 -3.13 2.53
N ALA A 20 -18.35 -3.06 1.33
CA ALA A 20 -18.73 -1.78 0.71
C ALA A 20 -19.80 -1.04 1.52
N LEU A 21 -20.82 -1.76 2.01
CA LEU A 21 -21.86 -1.17 2.86
C LEU A 21 -21.28 -0.66 4.19
N ALA A 22 -20.44 -1.47 4.85
CA ALA A 22 -19.80 -1.07 6.10
C ALA A 22 -18.88 0.15 5.92
N ALA A 23 -18.11 0.19 4.83
CA ALA A 23 -17.25 1.33 4.52
C ALA A 23 -18.07 2.60 4.26
N LEU A 24 -19.18 2.50 3.53
CA LEU A 24 -20.03 3.65 3.24
C LEU A 24 -20.67 4.23 4.53
N ILE A 25 -21.10 3.36 5.45
CA ILE A 25 -21.69 3.78 6.73
C ILE A 25 -20.65 4.41 7.65
N GLN A 26 -19.45 3.82 7.75
CA GLN A 26 -18.43 4.23 8.71
C GLN A 26 -17.57 5.41 8.25
N LEU A 27 -17.20 5.43 6.96
CA LEU A 27 -16.27 6.42 6.39
C LEU A 27 -16.99 7.49 5.57
N GLY A 28 -18.20 7.21 5.10
CA GLY A 28 -18.94 8.07 4.18
C GLY A 28 -18.47 7.95 2.73
N PRO A 29 -19.25 8.48 1.77
CA PRO A 29 -18.94 8.42 0.34
C PRO A 29 -17.75 9.30 -0.08
N ASP A 30 -17.45 10.34 0.70
CA ASP A 30 -16.41 11.32 0.40
C ASP A 30 -15.05 10.98 1.00
N PHE A 31 -14.93 9.84 1.67
CA PHE A 31 -13.67 9.39 2.24
C PHE A 31 -12.57 9.31 1.17
N ARG A 32 -11.36 9.77 1.54
CA ARG A 32 -10.15 9.69 0.73
C ARG A 32 -9.01 9.18 1.58
N PHE A 33 -8.30 8.19 1.05
CA PHE A 33 -7.01 7.80 1.62
C PHE A 33 -6.03 8.97 1.48
N THR A 34 -5.16 9.13 2.47
CA THR A 34 -4.20 10.21 2.51
C THR A 34 -2.81 9.65 2.72
N THR A 35 -1.85 10.10 1.91
CA THR A 35 -0.43 9.84 2.09
C THR A 35 0.26 11.18 2.22
N THR A 36 1.06 11.37 3.28
CA THR A 36 1.74 12.64 3.56
C THR A 36 3.24 12.46 3.61
N LEU A 37 3.95 13.54 3.27
CA LEU A 37 5.38 13.67 3.46
C LEU A 37 5.60 14.82 4.44
N GLU A 38 5.90 14.47 5.68
CA GLU A 38 6.06 15.40 6.81
C GLU A 38 7.55 15.61 7.07
N THR A 39 7.93 16.82 7.48
CA THR A 39 9.30 17.13 7.93
C THR A 39 9.28 17.43 9.42
N LYS A 40 10.23 16.85 10.16
CA LYS A 40 10.46 17.12 11.58
C LYS A 40 11.85 17.71 11.75
N GLY A 41 11.94 19.03 11.74
CA GLY A 41 13.21 19.73 11.87
C GLY A 41 13.17 21.10 11.22
N ASN A 42 14.27 21.83 11.33
CA ASN A 42 14.44 23.12 10.67
C ASN A 42 15.23 22.95 9.37
N VAL A 43 14.87 23.76 8.36
CA VAL A 43 15.61 23.82 7.10
C VAL A 43 16.57 25.00 7.15
N ASP A 44 17.87 24.72 7.03
CA ASP A 44 18.95 25.72 7.10
C ASP A 44 19.83 25.57 5.85
N ASN A 45 19.91 26.61 5.03
CA ASN A 45 20.62 26.60 3.73
C ASN A 45 20.27 25.41 2.81
N GLY A 46 19.00 24.98 2.86
CA GLY A 46 18.48 23.84 2.09
C GLY A 46 18.76 22.46 2.71
N ILE A 47 19.42 22.41 3.86
CA ILE A 47 19.64 21.19 4.63
C ILE A 47 18.53 21.09 5.69
N LEU A 48 17.70 20.05 5.61
CA LEU A 48 16.76 19.71 6.68
C LEU A 48 17.54 19.04 7.81
N LYS A 49 17.68 19.72 8.94
CA LYS A 49 18.27 19.18 10.17
C LYS A 49 17.18 18.42 10.94
N GLY A 50 16.99 17.16 10.61
CA GLY A 50 15.95 16.30 11.18
C GLY A 50 15.39 15.28 10.19
N ASP A 51 14.28 14.67 10.56
CA ASP A 51 13.74 13.51 9.86
C ASP A 51 12.67 13.89 8.83
N VAL A 52 12.59 13.13 7.75
CA VAL A 52 11.45 13.14 6.82
C VAL A 52 10.60 11.90 7.09
N ILE A 53 9.30 12.09 7.26
CA ILE A 53 8.35 11.01 7.53
C ILE A 53 7.42 10.87 6.33
N ALA A 54 7.50 9.73 5.66
CA ALA A 54 6.51 9.31 4.69
C ALA A 54 5.43 8.50 5.40
N ARG A 55 4.29 9.14 5.70
CA ARG A 55 3.15 8.51 6.37
C ARG A 55 2.21 7.92 5.33
N PHE A 56 2.11 6.60 5.31
CA PHE A 56 1.24 5.87 4.41
C PHE A 56 -0.11 5.59 5.05
N GLY A 57 -1.19 5.96 4.38
CA GLY A 57 -2.56 5.78 4.88
C GLY A 57 -3.28 4.54 4.38
N GLY A 58 -2.61 3.60 3.70
CA GLY A 58 -3.27 2.43 3.11
C GLY A 58 -3.99 2.71 1.79
N ASP A 59 -3.55 3.71 1.02
CA ASP A 59 -4.14 4.06 -0.28
C ASP A 59 -3.88 2.96 -1.33
N PRO A 60 -4.92 2.23 -1.80
CA PRO A 60 -4.75 1.17 -2.79
C PRO A 60 -4.49 1.70 -4.21
N THR A 61 -4.59 3.03 -4.42
CA THR A 61 -4.44 3.69 -5.72
C THR A 61 -3.14 4.46 -5.88
N LEU A 62 -2.33 4.58 -4.83
CA LEU A 62 -1.06 5.31 -4.83
C LEU A 62 -0.08 4.76 -5.87
N LYS A 63 0.47 5.66 -6.69
CA LYS A 63 1.42 5.31 -7.75
C LYS A 63 2.81 5.86 -7.47
N ARG A 64 3.82 5.30 -8.16
CA ARG A 64 5.19 5.85 -8.12
C ARG A 64 5.26 7.32 -8.52
N GLN A 65 4.37 7.76 -9.43
CA GLN A 65 4.33 9.16 -9.86
C GLN A 65 3.89 10.10 -8.74
N ASP A 66 2.98 9.65 -7.87
CA ASP A 66 2.50 10.46 -6.74
C ASP A 66 3.63 10.68 -5.72
N ILE A 67 4.41 9.64 -5.45
CA ILE A 67 5.63 9.74 -4.63
C ILE A 67 6.64 10.71 -5.26
N ARG A 68 6.88 10.61 -6.57
CA ARG A 68 7.75 11.55 -7.28
C ARG A 68 7.24 12.98 -7.16
N ASN A 69 5.93 13.21 -7.25
CA ASN A 69 5.32 14.53 -7.10
C ASN A 69 5.46 15.07 -5.66
N MET A 70 5.29 14.22 -4.64
CA MET A 70 5.49 14.59 -3.23
C MET A 70 6.96 14.98 -2.98
N VAL A 71 7.92 14.19 -3.47
CA VAL A 71 9.34 14.51 -3.36
C VAL A 71 9.70 15.78 -4.14
N ALA A 72 9.13 15.98 -5.33
CA ALA A 72 9.33 17.20 -6.09
C ALA A 72 8.78 18.44 -5.35
N THR A 73 7.66 18.30 -4.65
CA THR A 73 7.07 19.35 -3.82
C THR A 73 7.98 19.66 -2.62
N LEU A 74 8.52 18.63 -1.96
CA LEU A 74 9.52 18.80 -0.90
C LEU A 74 10.77 19.54 -1.42
N LYS A 75 11.28 19.17 -2.59
CA LYS A 75 12.42 19.85 -3.20
C LYS A 75 12.12 21.31 -3.53
N LYS A 76 10.91 21.61 -4.03
CA LYS A 76 10.43 22.98 -4.28
C LYS A 76 10.29 23.81 -3.00
N SER A 77 10.07 23.17 -1.85
CA SER A 77 10.04 23.85 -0.54
C SER A 77 11.42 24.28 -0.04
N GLY A 78 12.49 23.97 -0.78
CA GLY A 78 13.87 24.40 -0.47
C GLY A 78 14.75 23.30 0.13
N VAL A 79 14.21 22.12 0.41
CA VAL A 79 14.99 20.98 0.93
C VAL A 79 15.78 20.32 -0.19
N THR A 80 17.11 20.39 -0.11
CA THR A 80 18.06 19.77 -1.04
C THR A 80 18.82 18.61 -0.40
N GLN A 81 18.99 18.63 0.91
CA GLN A 81 19.65 17.58 1.69
C GLN A 81 18.86 17.29 2.98
N ILE A 82 18.87 16.03 3.40
CA ILE A 82 18.28 15.60 4.67
C ILE A 82 19.44 15.16 5.57
N ASP A 83 19.62 15.84 6.70
CA ASP A 83 20.57 15.51 7.75
C ASP A 83 19.81 14.85 8.91
N GLY A 84 19.42 13.60 8.68
CA GLY A 84 18.54 12.82 9.54
C GLY A 84 18.05 11.55 8.83
N ASN A 85 16.97 10.97 9.32
CA ASN A 85 16.41 9.72 8.81
C ASN A 85 15.23 9.97 7.86
N VAL A 86 15.02 9.01 6.96
CA VAL A 86 13.78 8.88 6.20
C VAL A 86 12.95 7.77 6.85
N LEU A 87 11.88 8.14 7.51
CA LEU A 87 10.99 7.24 8.24
C LEU A 87 9.80 6.86 7.36
N ILE A 88 9.55 5.56 7.23
CA ILE A 88 8.35 5.02 6.59
C ILE A 88 7.36 4.69 7.70
N ASP A 89 6.32 5.51 7.84
CA ASP A 89 5.32 5.35 8.89
C ASP A 89 4.12 4.57 8.34
N THR A 90 3.99 3.33 8.82
CA THR A 90 2.89 2.39 8.54
C THR A 90 1.99 2.15 9.75
N SER A 91 2.08 2.98 10.79
CA SER A 91 1.40 2.80 12.08
C SER A 91 -0.13 2.80 12.01
N ILE A 92 -0.72 3.21 10.88
CA ILE A 92 -2.17 3.14 10.66
C ILE A 92 -2.71 1.71 10.70
N PHE A 93 -1.91 0.72 10.30
CA PHE A 93 -2.24 -0.70 10.38
C PHE A 93 -1.27 -1.41 11.33
N ALA A 94 -1.76 -2.47 11.96
CA ALA A 94 -0.99 -3.31 12.87
C ALA A 94 -1.26 -4.79 12.57
N SER A 95 -0.38 -5.67 13.06
CA SER A 95 -0.40 -7.11 12.79
C SER A 95 -0.02 -7.44 11.34
N HIS A 96 -0.44 -8.60 10.84
CA HIS A 96 -0.12 -9.09 9.51
C HIS A 96 -0.96 -8.43 8.41
N ASP A 97 -0.31 -8.05 7.30
CA ASP A 97 -0.99 -7.58 6.08
C ASP A 97 -1.67 -8.71 5.27
N LYS A 98 -1.85 -9.89 5.88
CA LYS A 98 -2.44 -11.08 5.27
C LYS A 98 -3.51 -11.63 6.21
N ALA A 99 -4.71 -11.85 5.68
CA ALA A 99 -5.80 -12.39 6.48
C ALA A 99 -5.62 -13.90 6.73
N PRO A 100 -6.10 -14.42 7.87
CA PRO A 100 -6.07 -15.85 8.15
C PRO A 100 -6.89 -16.62 7.11
N GLY A 101 -6.39 -17.79 6.72
CA GLY A 101 -7.03 -18.66 5.72
C GLY A 101 -6.72 -18.29 4.27
N TRP A 102 -5.86 -17.30 4.01
CA TRP A 102 -5.34 -17.07 2.66
C TRP A 102 -4.44 -18.24 2.22
N PRO A 103 -4.63 -18.77 1.00
CA PRO A 103 -3.78 -19.83 0.46
C PRO A 103 -2.37 -19.28 0.22
N TRP A 104 -1.37 -19.95 0.78
CA TRP A 104 0.03 -19.48 0.78
C TRP A 104 0.63 -19.41 -0.63
N ASN A 105 0.19 -20.31 -1.53
CA ASN A 105 0.65 -20.44 -2.91
C ASN A 105 0.17 -19.31 -3.83
N ASP A 106 -0.89 -18.59 -3.44
CA ASP A 106 -1.39 -17.44 -4.20
C ASP A 106 -0.75 -16.12 -3.78
N LEU A 107 -0.01 -16.07 -2.66
CA LEU A 107 0.55 -14.83 -2.11
C LEU A 107 1.54 -14.11 -3.04
N THR A 108 2.08 -14.81 -4.02
CA THR A 108 2.98 -14.25 -5.04
C THR A 108 2.23 -13.67 -6.24
N GLN A 109 0.94 -13.93 -6.35
CA GLN A 109 0.10 -13.44 -7.45
C GLN A 109 -0.44 -12.04 -7.13
N CYS A 110 -0.46 -11.15 -8.12
CA CYS A 110 -0.87 -9.76 -7.91
C CYS A 110 -2.30 -9.59 -7.39
N PHE A 111 -3.21 -10.54 -7.64
CA PHE A 111 -4.56 -10.48 -7.08
C PHE A 111 -4.62 -10.75 -5.56
N SER A 112 -3.57 -11.37 -5.01
CA SER A 112 -3.40 -11.71 -3.59
C SER A 112 -2.24 -10.95 -2.96
N ALA A 113 -1.81 -9.84 -3.59
CA ALA A 113 -0.80 -8.96 -3.04
C ALA A 113 -1.26 -8.47 -1.65
N PRO A 114 -0.42 -8.54 -0.60
CA PRO A 114 -0.79 -8.10 0.74
C PRO A 114 -1.24 -6.62 0.74
N PRO A 115 -2.48 -6.32 1.17
CA PRO A 115 -2.99 -4.95 1.26
C PRO A 115 -2.42 -4.23 2.50
N ALA A 116 -1.12 -3.94 2.46
CA ALA A 116 -0.39 -3.26 3.53
C ALA A 116 -0.75 -1.77 3.63
N ALA A 117 -0.25 -1.09 4.68
CA ALA A 117 -0.37 0.37 4.77
C ALA A 117 0.42 1.07 3.63
N ALA A 118 1.61 0.55 3.30
CA ALA A 118 2.43 1.04 2.21
C ALA A 118 2.14 0.25 0.92
N ILE A 119 1.33 0.84 0.03
CA ILE A 119 1.03 0.30 -1.30
C ILE A 119 1.56 1.27 -2.34
N VAL A 120 2.32 0.75 -3.32
CA VAL A 120 2.79 1.53 -4.48
C VAL A 120 2.57 0.70 -5.73
N ASP A 121 1.88 1.27 -6.73
CA ASP A 121 1.53 0.57 -7.98
C ASP A 121 0.87 -0.80 -7.70
N ARG A 122 -0.05 -0.84 -6.71
CA ARG A 122 -0.76 -2.05 -6.22
C ARG A 122 0.16 -3.15 -5.65
N ASN A 123 1.41 -2.82 -5.28
CA ASN A 123 2.42 -3.78 -4.85
C ASN A 123 2.62 -4.94 -5.85
N CYS A 124 2.43 -4.66 -7.14
CA CYS A 124 2.55 -5.62 -8.24
C CYS A 124 3.60 -5.12 -9.24
N PHE A 125 4.45 -6.03 -9.70
CA PHE A 125 5.46 -5.75 -10.73
C PHE A 125 5.49 -6.89 -11.75
N PHE A 126 5.95 -6.59 -12.96
CA PHE A 126 6.07 -7.58 -14.03
C PHE A 126 7.55 -7.89 -14.30
N CYS A 127 7.84 -9.17 -14.50
CA CYS A 127 9.15 -9.66 -14.90
C CYS A 127 9.04 -10.36 -16.25
N VAL A 128 10.05 -10.17 -17.10
CA VAL A 128 10.20 -10.90 -18.36
C VAL A 128 11.48 -11.73 -18.25
N ALA A 129 11.37 -13.04 -18.43
CA ALA A 129 12.52 -13.94 -18.44
C ALA A 129 12.97 -14.20 -19.88
N PHE A 130 14.26 -14.01 -20.15
CA PHE A 130 14.88 -14.37 -21.42
C PHE A 130 15.75 -15.61 -21.23
N ILE A 131 15.57 -16.61 -22.09
CA ILE A 131 16.45 -17.78 -22.13
C ILE A 131 17.55 -17.50 -23.15
N ALA A 132 18.78 -17.32 -22.67
CA ALA A 132 19.95 -17.29 -23.54
C ALA A 132 20.24 -18.73 -24.02
N ARG A 133 20.17 -18.99 -25.33
CA ARG A 133 20.73 -20.22 -25.89
C ARG A 133 22.25 -20.13 -25.80
N LYS A 134 22.88 -21.01 -25.02
CA LYS A 134 24.32 -21.25 -25.17
C LYS A 134 24.54 -21.82 -26.58
N ASN A 135 25.34 -21.13 -27.40
CA ASN A 135 25.77 -21.62 -28.70
C ASN A 135 26.36 -23.03 -28.54
N GLN A 136 25.77 -23.99 -29.23
CA GLN A 136 26.27 -25.35 -29.38
C GLN A 136 27.45 -25.30 -30.35
N THR A 137 28.67 -25.21 -29.83
CA THR A 137 29.89 -25.50 -30.58
C THR A 137 30.02 -27.01 -30.71
N ILE A 138 29.88 -27.52 -31.94
CA ILE A 138 30.44 -28.80 -32.40
C ILE A 138 31.58 -28.44 -33.34
#